data_AF-A0A2H1VGB2-F1
#
_entry.id   AF-A0A2H1VGB2-F1
#
_cell.length_a   1.000
_cell.length_b   1.000
_cell.length_c   1.000
_cell.angle_alpha   90.00
_cell.angle_beta   90.00
_cell.angle_gamma   90.00
#
_symmetry.space_group_name_H-M   'P 1'
#
loop_
_entity.id
_entity.type
_entity.pdbx_description
1 polymer ?
#
loop_
_entity_poly.entity_id
_entity_poly.type
_entity_poly.pdbx_seq_one_letter_code
_entity_poly.pdbx_strand_id
1 'polypeptide(L)'
;MKFACELTRIENPNEQQLGRKPARHHHLAWSEDPPFLRELYSLFPKVALRVLDIYGFETFEINSFEQFCINYANEKLQQQFNSHVFKLEQDEYIKEEISWEMIEFYDNQPCIDLIEDRLGVLALLDEQCRVPQGSDQGFVAKLHQACAGYHHFMKPRFGNAAFIIKHFADNVEYQSGGFLEKNRDTVSEEQLECIKSATSCRLIHAMFADRGCDQPVSNTLPPPSKRRTTPSVPLGSLTQPPRRTSGQKQTVGSQFRASLSALMATLSATTPHYVRCIKPNDTKEPFMFDSARAVNQL
;
A
#
# COMPACT_ATOMS: atom_id res chain seq x y z
N MET A 1 1.48 2.61 12.88
CA MET A 1 1.38 3.73 11.89
C MET A 1 0.18 3.43 10.98
N LYS A 2 -0.96 4.14 11.09
CA LYS A 2 -2.06 4.00 10.11
C LYS A 2 -1.76 4.92 8.94
N PHE A 3 -1.25 4.35 7.84
CA PHE A 3 -1.20 5.04 6.55
C PHE A 3 -2.63 5.27 6.08
N ALA A 4 -3.13 6.49 6.24
CA ALA A 4 -4.39 6.91 5.63
C ALA A 4 -4.09 7.23 4.15
N CYS A 5 -4.28 6.24 3.28
CA CYS A 5 -4.38 6.50 1.84
C CYS A 5 -5.76 7.11 1.60
N GLU A 6 -5.85 8.44 1.61
CA GLU A 6 -7.13 9.12 1.40
C GLU A 6 -7.38 9.27 -0.10
N LEU A 7 -8.05 8.27 -0.68
CA LEU A 7 -8.68 8.41 -1.99
C LEU A 7 -9.88 9.34 -1.83
N THR A 8 -9.67 10.64 -2.02
CA THR A 8 -10.79 11.58 -2.05
C THR A 8 -11.60 11.34 -3.31
N ARG A 9 -12.81 10.80 -3.13
CA ARG A 9 -13.81 10.77 -4.20
C ARG A 9 -14.38 12.17 -4.32
N ILE A 10 -14.04 12.86 -5.40
CA ILE A 10 -14.67 14.13 -5.74
C ILE A 10 -15.97 13.76 -6.47
N GLU A 11 -17.05 13.70 -5.72
CA GLU A 11 -18.40 13.64 -6.29
C GLU A 11 -18.76 15.02 -6.84
N ASN A 12 -19.55 15.03 -7.91
CA ASN A 12 -20.00 16.26 -8.56
C ASN A 12 -20.69 17.16 -7.50
N PRO A 13 -20.27 18.43 -7.32
CA PRO A 13 -20.76 19.29 -6.24
C PRO A 13 -22.29 19.52 -6.22
N ASN A 14 -22.99 19.12 -7.28
CA ASN A 14 -24.46 19.14 -7.33
C ASN A 14 -25.15 18.11 -6.42
N GLU A 15 -24.45 17.10 -5.87
CA GLU A 15 -25.06 16.10 -4.97
C GLU A 15 -25.02 16.45 -3.48
N GLN A 16 -24.16 17.38 -3.02
CA GLN A 16 -23.96 17.62 -1.57
C GLN A 16 -24.77 18.76 -0.94
N GLN A 17 -25.62 19.48 -1.68
CA GLN A 17 -26.52 20.49 -1.10
C GLN A 17 -27.88 19.94 -0.62
N LEU A 18 -28.14 18.64 -0.72
CA LEU A 18 -29.42 18.04 -0.32
C LEU A 18 -29.37 17.50 1.13
N GLY A 19 -29.18 18.36 2.15
CA GLY A 19 -29.17 17.83 3.52
C GLY A 19 -29.02 18.76 4.73
N ARG A 20 -28.91 20.09 4.59
CA ARG A 20 -28.90 20.99 5.76
C ARG A 20 -29.83 22.17 5.55
N LYS A 21 -30.91 22.25 6.34
CA LYS A 21 -31.76 23.44 6.44
C LYS A 21 -30.93 24.61 6.96
N PRO A 22 -30.78 25.74 6.24
CA PRO A 22 -30.34 26.98 6.83
C PRO A 22 -31.55 27.76 7.35
N ALA A 23 -31.35 28.45 8.47
CA ALA A 23 -32.30 29.42 8.98
C ALA A 23 -32.46 30.59 7.99
N ARG A 24 -33.72 30.90 7.69
CA ARG A 24 -34.29 32.14 7.14
C ARG A 24 -33.29 33.22 6.70
N HIS A 25 -33.10 33.39 5.39
CA HIS A 25 -33.03 34.70 4.74
C HIS A 25 -33.45 34.55 3.26
N HIS A 26 -34.30 35.46 2.80
CA HIS A 26 -34.90 35.47 1.46
C HIS A 26 -33.85 35.64 0.36
N HIS A 27 -33.68 34.64 -0.51
CA HIS A 27 -33.28 34.83 -1.92
C HIS A 27 -33.53 33.54 -2.72
N LEU A 28 -34.38 33.66 -3.75
CA LEU A 28 -34.51 32.83 -4.97
C LEU A 28 -34.24 31.31 -4.81
N ALA A 29 -35.31 30.57 -4.54
CA ALA A 29 -35.34 29.11 -4.63
C ALA A 29 -35.19 28.68 -6.10
N TRP A 30 -34.09 27.99 -6.42
CA TRP A 30 -34.01 27.17 -7.63
C TRP A 30 -34.91 25.94 -7.42
N SER A 31 -35.73 25.67 -8.44
CA SER A 31 -36.64 24.54 -8.57
C SER A 31 -35.97 23.22 -8.15
N GLU A 32 -36.68 22.37 -7.41
CA GLU A 32 -36.34 20.95 -7.34
C GLU A 32 -36.28 20.40 -8.76
N ASP A 33 -35.21 19.66 -9.09
CA ASP A 33 -35.04 19.09 -10.42
C ASP A 33 -36.24 18.19 -10.77
N PRO A 34 -36.88 18.38 -11.94
CA PRO A 34 -38.01 17.55 -12.36
C PRO A 34 -37.62 16.06 -12.45
N PRO A 35 -38.54 15.12 -12.14
CA PRO A 35 -38.24 13.68 -12.04
C PRO A 35 -37.54 13.06 -13.25
N PHE A 36 -37.81 13.58 -14.45
CA PHE A 36 -37.17 13.12 -15.69
C PHE A 36 -35.65 13.39 -15.72
N LEU A 37 -35.18 14.43 -15.02
CA LEU A 37 -33.74 14.69 -14.91
C LEU A 37 -33.05 13.67 -14.00
N ARG A 38 -33.71 13.13 -12.97
CA ARG A 38 -33.14 12.06 -12.14
C ARG A 38 -33.00 10.74 -12.91
N GLU A 39 -33.94 10.47 -13.81
CA GLU A 39 -33.89 9.34 -14.72
C GLU A 39 -32.83 9.55 -15.83
N LEU A 40 -32.65 10.78 -16.32
CA LEU A 40 -31.51 11.13 -17.19
C LEU A 40 -30.17 11.02 -16.45
N TYR A 41 -30.06 11.50 -15.21
CA TYR A 41 -28.84 11.42 -14.39
C TYR A 41 -28.47 9.97 -14.03
N SER A 42 -29.44 9.06 -13.91
CA SER A 42 -29.18 7.63 -13.70
C SER A 42 -28.76 6.91 -14.98
N LEU A 43 -29.06 7.47 -16.16
CA LEU A 43 -28.63 6.98 -17.47
C LEU A 43 -27.20 7.41 -17.83
N PHE A 44 -26.65 8.46 -17.20
CA PHE A 44 -25.25 8.82 -17.37
C PHE A 44 -24.34 7.89 -16.54
N PRO A 45 -23.27 7.33 -17.14
CA PRO A 45 -22.30 6.56 -16.38
C PRO A 45 -21.70 7.44 -15.28
N LYS A 46 -21.72 6.93 -14.04
CA LYS A 46 -21.13 7.63 -12.91
C LYS A 46 -19.62 7.71 -13.10
N VAL A 47 -19.12 8.89 -13.45
CA VAL A 47 -17.68 9.18 -13.49
C VAL A 47 -17.22 9.54 -12.09
N ALA A 48 -16.09 8.99 -11.66
CA ALA A 48 -15.47 9.32 -10.39
C ALA A 48 -14.03 9.81 -10.64
N LEU A 49 -13.72 11.01 -10.14
CA LEU A 49 -12.36 11.50 -10.07
C LEU A 49 -11.75 11.09 -8.73
N ARG A 50 -10.55 10.52 -8.80
CA ARG A 50 -9.80 10.02 -7.65
C ARG A 50 -8.46 10.73 -7.62
N VAL A 51 -8.17 11.39 -6.50
CA VAL A 51 -6.87 12.00 -6.25
C VAL A 51 -6.10 11.08 -5.31
N LEU A 52 -4.85 10.78 -5.67
CA LEU A 52 -3.93 10.03 -4.84
C LEU A 52 -2.87 10.99 -4.29
N ASP A 53 -2.83 11.13 -2.97
CA ASP A 53 -1.79 11.86 -2.26
C ASP A 53 -1.07 10.89 -1.32
N ILE A 54 0.24 10.72 -1.51
CA ILE A 54 1.07 9.84 -0.70
C ILE A 54 2.40 10.52 -0.37
N TYR A 55 3.09 10.00 0.64
CA TYR A 55 4.46 10.41 0.95
C TYR A 55 5.37 10.21 -0.26
N GLY A 56 6.11 11.27 -0.64
CA GLY A 56 7.13 11.20 -1.67
C GLY A 56 8.36 10.40 -1.23
N PHE A 57 9.26 10.13 -2.16
CA PHE A 57 10.53 9.47 -1.88
C PHE A 57 11.35 10.28 -0.86
N GLU A 58 11.88 9.61 0.16
CA GLU A 58 12.61 10.25 1.26
C GLU A 58 13.95 9.54 1.51
N THR A 59 14.99 10.33 1.75
CA THR A 59 16.30 9.81 2.17
C THR A 59 16.89 10.79 3.17
N PHE A 60 17.21 10.27 4.35
CA PHE A 60 17.81 10.99 5.46
C PHE A 60 19.19 10.42 5.79
N GLU A 61 19.89 11.06 6.73
CA GLU A 61 21.15 10.56 7.29
C GLU A 61 20.98 9.18 7.95
N ILE A 62 19.82 8.93 8.57
CA ILE A 62 19.46 7.66 9.21
C ILE A 62 18.08 7.24 8.72
N ASN A 63 18.03 6.24 7.84
CA ASN A 63 16.78 5.69 7.33
C ASN A 63 16.40 4.43 8.10
N SER A 64 15.13 4.33 8.46
CA SER A 64 14.56 3.23 9.25
C SER A 64 13.47 2.51 8.44
N PHE A 65 12.77 1.56 9.07
CA PHE A 65 11.67 0.80 8.49
C PHE A 65 10.57 1.69 7.87
N GLU A 66 10.33 2.87 8.44
CA GLU A 66 9.37 3.84 7.94
C GLU A 66 9.75 4.36 6.55
N GLN A 67 11.00 4.82 6.38
CA GLN A 67 11.51 5.26 5.07
C GLN A 67 11.52 4.10 4.07
N PHE A 68 11.87 2.89 4.52
CA PHE A 68 11.81 1.70 3.67
C PHE A 68 10.39 1.47 3.12
N CYS A 69 9.35 1.55 3.96
CA CYS A 69 7.96 1.45 3.51
C CYS A 69 7.56 2.58 2.56
N ILE A 70 7.94 3.84 2.87
CA ILE A 70 7.66 5.00 2.01
C ILE A 70 8.31 4.82 0.63
N ASN A 71 9.59 4.46 0.59
CA ASN A 71 10.34 4.30 -0.66
C ASN A 71 9.86 3.08 -1.45
N TYR A 72 9.46 2.00 -0.79
CA TYR A 72 8.81 0.86 -1.46
C TYR A 72 7.48 1.24 -2.12
N ALA A 73 6.64 2.06 -1.47
CA ALA A 73 5.41 2.56 -2.10
C ALA A 73 5.71 3.42 -3.34
N ASN A 74 6.71 4.30 -3.26
CA ASN A 74 7.15 5.11 -4.39
C ASN A 74 7.70 4.23 -5.53
N GLU A 75 8.44 3.17 -5.22
CA GLU A 75 8.92 2.19 -6.20
C GLU A 75 7.75 1.53 -6.96
N LYS A 76 6.68 1.16 -6.25
CA LYS A 76 5.47 0.58 -6.86
C LYS A 76 4.71 1.58 -7.74
N LEU A 77 4.60 2.83 -7.31
CA LEU A 77 4.00 3.88 -8.15
C LEU A 77 4.84 4.17 -9.39
N GLN A 78 6.16 4.20 -9.26
CA GLN A 78 7.06 4.37 -10.41
C GLN A 78 6.89 3.23 -11.41
N GLN A 79 6.73 1.99 -10.96
CA GLN A 79 6.47 0.85 -11.84
C GLN A 79 5.11 0.96 -12.55
N GLN A 80 4.08 1.45 -11.86
CA GLN A 80 2.77 1.70 -12.45
C GLN A 80 2.85 2.81 -13.51
N PHE A 81 3.58 3.89 -13.22
CA PHE A 81 3.84 4.97 -14.16
C PHE A 81 4.57 4.45 -15.40
N ASN A 82 5.68 3.73 -15.22
CA ASN A 82 6.47 3.18 -16.32
C ASN A 82 5.64 2.23 -17.20
N SER A 83 4.84 1.37 -16.57
CA SER A 83 3.97 0.43 -17.27
C SER A 83 2.87 1.14 -18.07
N HIS A 84 2.26 2.19 -17.50
CA HIS A 84 1.18 2.89 -18.18
C HIS A 84 1.69 3.79 -19.31
N VAL A 85 2.69 4.62 -19.03
CA VAL A 85 3.21 5.61 -19.98
C VAL A 85 4.00 4.94 -21.09
N PHE A 86 4.88 3.98 -20.79
CA PHE A 86 5.75 3.42 -21.82
C PHE A 86 5.21 2.14 -22.43
N LYS A 87 4.71 1.21 -21.62
CA LYS A 87 4.38 -0.13 -22.13
C LYS A 87 3.02 -0.15 -22.85
N LEU A 88 1.98 0.41 -22.22
CA LEU A 88 0.64 0.43 -22.83
C LEU A 88 0.56 1.35 -24.06
N GLU A 89 1.28 2.48 -24.07
CA GLU A 89 1.31 3.36 -25.25
C GLU A 89 2.01 2.68 -26.44
N GLN A 90 3.16 2.04 -26.21
CA GLN A 90 3.88 1.32 -27.26
C GLN A 90 3.07 0.13 -27.79
N ASP A 91 2.39 -0.62 -26.91
CA ASP A 91 1.52 -1.73 -27.33
C ASP A 91 0.36 -1.24 -28.21
N GLU A 92 -0.21 -0.06 -27.95
CA GLU A 92 -1.27 0.53 -28.79
C GLU A 92 -0.72 1.01 -30.14
N TYR A 93 0.49 1.59 -30.19
CA TYR A 93 1.13 1.96 -31.46
C TYR A 93 1.40 0.76 -32.36
N ILE A 94 1.84 -0.36 -31.79
CA ILE A 94 2.04 -1.62 -32.52
C ILE A 94 0.70 -2.12 -33.07
N LYS A 95 -0.36 -2.06 -32.26
CA LYS A 95 -1.70 -2.52 -32.64
C LYS A 95 -2.34 -1.66 -33.74
N GLU A 96 -2.07 -0.36 -33.75
CA GLU A 96 -2.52 0.57 -34.79
C GLU A 96 -1.58 0.58 -36.03
N GLU A 97 -0.59 -0.32 -36.07
CA GLU A 97 0.38 -0.46 -37.17
C GLU A 97 1.15 0.85 -37.47
N ILE A 98 1.37 1.66 -36.44
CA ILE A 98 2.13 2.91 -36.56
C ILE A 98 3.62 2.57 -36.54
N SER A 99 4.37 3.08 -37.52
CA SER A 99 5.84 2.98 -37.55
C SER A 99 6.44 3.75 -36.37
N TRP A 100 6.74 3.06 -35.28
CA TRP A 100 7.29 3.62 -34.05
C TRP A 100 8.65 3.01 -33.70
N GLU A 101 9.57 3.83 -33.22
CA GLU A 101 10.85 3.38 -32.65
C GLU A 101 10.69 3.17 -31.15
N MET A 102 10.91 1.93 -30.69
CA MET A 102 10.74 1.58 -29.27
C MET A 102 11.64 2.45 -28.40
N ILE A 103 11.05 3.12 -27.41
CA ILE A 103 11.80 3.96 -26.47
C ILE A 103 12.28 3.09 -25.32
N GLU A 104 13.60 3.02 -25.14
CA GLU A 104 14.19 2.40 -23.95
C GLU A 104 13.88 3.24 -22.71
N PHE A 105 13.36 2.60 -21.67
CA PHE A 105 13.12 3.20 -20.37
C PHE A 105 13.72 2.33 -19.26
N TYR A 106 13.92 2.93 -18.09
CA TYR A 106 14.44 2.22 -16.93
C TYR A 106 13.34 1.38 -16.26
N ASP A 107 13.45 0.05 -16.35
CA ASP A 107 12.55 -0.87 -15.66
C ASP A 107 13.02 -1.12 -14.22
N ASN A 108 12.18 -0.74 -13.27
CA ASN A 108 12.44 -0.90 -11.84
C ASN A 108 11.82 -2.16 -11.23
N GLN A 109 11.21 -3.04 -12.04
CA GLN A 109 10.69 -4.33 -11.58
C GLN A 109 11.71 -5.17 -10.80
N PRO A 110 13.01 -5.26 -11.19
CA PRO A 110 13.99 -6.02 -10.42
C PRO A 110 14.23 -5.49 -8.99
N CYS A 111 13.98 -4.19 -8.74
CA CYS A 111 14.01 -3.60 -7.40
C CYS A 111 12.80 -4.03 -6.58
N ILE A 112 11.62 -4.08 -7.20
CA ILE A 112 10.39 -4.56 -6.54
C ILE A 112 10.52 -6.04 -6.21
N ASP A 113 11.08 -6.84 -7.12
CA ASP A 113 11.29 -8.28 -6.92
C ASP A 113 12.23 -8.52 -5.72
N LEU A 114 13.32 -7.77 -5.58
CA LEU A 114 14.18 -7.79 -4.40
C LEU A 114 13.39 -7.60 -3.09
N ILE A 115 12.39 -6.71 -3.09
CA ILE A 115 11.59 -6.40 -1.89
C ILE A 115 10.51 -7.46 -1.63
N GLU A 116 9.82 -7.90 -2.68
CA GLU A 116 8.58 -8.68 -2.61
C GLU A 116 8.74 -10.20 -2.81
N ASP A 117 9.88 -10.64 -3.32
CA ASP A 117 10.14 -12.06 -3.61
C ASP A 117 10.04 -12.95 -2.38
N ARG A 118 9.90 -14.25 -2.63
CA ARG A 118 9.84 -15.26 -1.57
C ARG A 118 11.10 -15.27 -0.68
N LEU A 119 12.26 -14.90 -1.24
CA LEU A 119 13.52 -14.68 -0.53
C LEU A 119 13.93 -13.19 -0.52
N GLY A 120 12.95 -12.30 -0.71
CA GLY A 120 13.12 -10.86 -0.70
C GLY A 120 13.09 -10.25 0.71
N VAL A 121 13.27 -8.93 0.77
CA VAL A 121 13.42 -8.17 2.01
C VAL A 121 12.24 -8.40 2.97
N LEU A 122 11.00 -8.24 2.51
CA LEU A 122 9.81 -8.37 3.36
C LEU A 122 9.61 -9.79 3.88
N ALA A 123 9.87 -10.80 3.04
CA ALA A 123 9.71 -12.21 3.41
C ALA A 123 10.72 -12.62 4.50
N LEU A 124 11.97 -12.19 4.36
CA LEU A 124 13.03 -12.44 5.34
C LEU A 124 12.76 -11.70 6.66
N LEU A 125 12.25 -10.47 6.59
CA LEU A 125 11.85 -9.71 7.78
C LEU A 125 10.72 -10.40 8.54
N ASP A 126 9.69 -10.84 7.82
CA ASP A 126 8.56 -11.58 8.39
C ASP A 126 8.99 -12.91 9.00
N GLU A 127 9.93 -13.63 8.36
CA GLU A 127 10.51 -14.84 8.92
C GLU A 127 11.21 -14.55 10.25
N GLN A 128 12.06 -13.52 10.31
CA GLN A 128 12.76 -13.15 11.54
C GLN A 128 11.81 -12.66 12.65
N CYS A 129 10.70 -12.02 12.30
CA CYS A 129 9.68 -11.65 13.27
C CYS A 129 9.05 -12.88 13.95
N ARG A 130 8.98 -14.03 13.27
CA ARG A 130 8.40 -15.28 13.79
C ARG A 130 9.36 -16.12 14.65
N VAL A 131 10.67 -15.95 14.47
CA VAL A 131 11.66 -16.69 15.24
C VAL A 131 11.67 -16.18 16.70
N PRO A 132 11.57 -17.06 17.73
CA PRO A 132 11.50 -16.63 19.13
C PRO A 132 12.69 -15.76 19.60
N GLN A 133 13.87 -15.97 19.01
CA GLN A 133 15.08 -15.17 19.24
C GLN A 133 15.52 -14.42 17.98
N GLY A 134 14.55 -14.05 17.12
CA GLY A 134 14.83 -13.21 15.96
C GLY A 134 15.37 -11.84 16.39
N SER A 135 16.42 -11.39 15.70
CA SER A 135 17.09 -10.11 15.95
C SER A 135 17.31 -9.35 14.66
N ASP A 136 17.45 -8.02 14.76
CA ASP A 136 17.76 -7.17 13.61
C ASP A 136 19.09 -7.55 12.96
N GLN A 137 20.10 -7.95 13.75
CA GLN A 137 21.38 -8.44 13.21
C GLN A 137 21.22 -9.76 12.45
N GLY A 138 20.39 -10.68 12.97
CA GLY A 138 20.07 -11.93 12.28
C GLY A 138 19.34 -11.70 10.95
N PHE A 139 18.44 -10.72 10.92
CA PHE A 139 17.77 -10.27 9.69
C PHE A 139 18.76 -9.75 8.66
N VAL A 140 19.64 -8.80 9.02
CA VAL A 140 20.62 -8.24 8.08
C VAL A 140 21.60 -9.31 7.59
N ALA A 141 22.04 -10.22 8.46
CA ALA A 141 22.93 -11.31 8.06
C ALA A 141 22.29 -12.22 7.00
N LYS A 142 21.02 -12.60 7.18
CA LYS A 142 20.27 -13.37 6.18
C LYS A 142 20.06 -12.58 4.89
N LEU A 143 19.76 -11.29 5.01
CA LEU A 143 19.57 -10.40 3.87
C LEU A 143 20.84 -10.31 3.01
N HIS A 144 22.00 -10.12 3.66
CA HIS A 144 23.31 -10.07 3.00
C HIS A 144 23.65 -11.38 2.28
N GLN A 145 23.16 -12.52 2.79
CA GLN A 145 23.39 -13.83 2.16
C GLN A 145 22.41 -14.10 1.01
N ALA A 146 21.12 -13.87 1.22
CA ALA A 146 20.06 -14.22 0.27
C ALA A 146 19.98 -13.22 -0.90
N CYS A 147 20.18 -11.92 -0.62
CA CYS A 147 19.98 -10.86 -1.61
C CYS A 147 21.26 -10.46 -2.36
N ALA A 148 22.41 -11.08 -2.08
CA ALA A 148 23.68 -10.72 -2.73
C ALA A 148 23.68 -10.84 -4.26
N GLY A 149 22.81 -11.68 -4.83
CA GLY A 149 22.67 -11.84 -6.28
C GLY A 149 21.82 -10.78 -6.97
N TYR A 150 21.08 -9.95 -6.22
CA TYR A 150 20.22 -8.91 -6.81
C TYR A 150 21.05 -7.66 -7.12
N HIS A 151 20.95 -7.16 -8.36
CA HIS A 151 21.68 -5.97 -8.79
C HIS A 151 21.33 -4.71 -7.98
N HIS A 152 20.11 -4.65 -7.44
CA HIS A 152 19.60 -3.55 -6.62
C HIS A 152 19.98 -3.67 -5.13
N PHE A 153 20.66 -4.74 -4.73
CA PHE A 153 21.08 -4.92 -3.35
C PHE A 153 22.56 -4.58 -3.19
N MET A 154 22.89 -3.85 -2.13
CA MET A 154 24.27 -3.52 -1.77
C MET A 154 24.52 -3.70 -0.28
N LYS A 155 25.74 -4.13 0.03
CA LYS A 155 26.25 -4.19 1.40
C LYS A 155 27.01 -2.90 1.72
N PRO A 156 26.79 -2.27 2.89
CA PRO A 156 27.60 -1.15 3.36
C PRO A 156 29.09 -1.52 3.43
N ARG A 157 29.97 -0.54 3.17
CA ARG A 157 31.42 -0.74 3.26
C ARG A 157 31.89 -1.05 4.68
N PHE A 158 31.22 -0.45 5.67
CA PHE A 158 31.53 -0.62 7.09
C PHE A 158 30.27 -1.02 7.85
N GLY A 159 30.43 -1.90 8.83
CA GLY A 159 29.34 -2.38 9.65
C GLY A 159 28.49 -3.48 8.99
N ASN A 160 27.59 -4.02 9.81
CA ASN A 160 26.78 -5.20 9.50
C ASN A 160 25.38 -5.10 10.15
N ALA A 161 24.98 -3.86 10.49
CA ALA A 161 23.66 -3.50 11.01
C ALA A 161 22.85 -2.67 10.00
N ALA A 162 23.29 -2.61 8.74
CA ALA A 162 22.62 -1.86 7.68
C ALA A 162 22.64 -2.61 6.36
N PHE A 163 21.77 -2.20 5.45
CA PHE A 163 21.70 -2.69 4.08
C PHE A 163 21.33 -1.54 3.14
N ILE A 164 21.74 -1.63 1.88
CA ILE A 164 21.50 -0.59 0.88
C ILE A 164 20.63 -1.15 -0.24
N ILE A 165 19.60 -0.41 -0.62
CA ILE A 165 18.77 -0.71 -1.79
C ILE A 165 18.96 0.41 -2.82
N LYS A 166 19.24 0.02 -4.06
CA LYS A 166 19.28 0.92 -5.21
C LYS A 166 17.86 1.14 -5.72
N HIS A 167 17.20 2.18 -5.22
CA HIS A 167 15.89 2.59 -5.70
C HIS A 167 16.00 3.32 -7.05
N PHE A 168 14.86 3.59 -7.70
CA PHE A 168 14.86 4.39 -8.93
C PHE A 168 15.42 5.81 -8.75
N ALA A 169 15.27 6.40 -7.56
CA ALA A 169 15.66 7.78 -7.29
C ALA A 169 17.06 7.91 -6.65
N ASP A 170 17.44 7.01 -5.74
CA ASP A 170 18.74 7.06 -5.05
C ASP A 170 19.10 5.71 -4.42
N ASN A 171 20.37 5.55 -4.04
CA ASN A 171 20.84 4.44 -3.21
C ASN A 171 20.61 4.76 -1.73
N VAL A 172 19.69 4.06 -1.09
CA VAL A 172 19.28 4.35 0.29
C VAL A 172 19.86 3.31 1.25
N GLU A 173 20.64 3.77 2.23
CA GLU A 173 21.12 2.94 3.34
C GLU A 173 20.09 2.94 4.47
N TYR A 174 19.62 1.75 4.84
CA TYR A 174 18.69 1.51 5.93
C TYR A 174 19.39 0.89 7.13
N GLN A 175 19.26 1.52 8.29
CA GLN A 175 19.73 0.99 9.57
C GLN A 175 18.73 -0.02 10.10
N SER A 176 19.14 -1.25 10.36
CA SER A 176 18.22 -2.33 10.73
C SER A 176 17.67 -2.24 12.15
N GLY A 177 18.22 -1.37 13.00
CA GLY A 177 17.80 -1.25 14.39
C GLY A 177 16.30 -0.96 14.52
N GLY A 178 15.58 -1.83 15.23
CA GLY A 178 14.15 -1.71 15.47
C GLY A 178 13.26 -2.16 14.30
N PHE A 179 13.81 -2.73 13.21
CA PHE A 179 13.00 -3.23 12.09
C PHE A 179 12.04 -4.33 12.54
N LEU A 180 12.50 -5.31 13.32
CA LEU A 180 11.65 -6.41 13.79
C LEU A 180 10.54 -5.92 14.71
N GLU A 181 10.86 -5.03 15.65
CA GLU A 181 9.89 -4.47 16.60
C GLU A 181 8.80 -3.68 15.85
N LYS A 182 9.21 -2.80 14.95
CA LYS A 182 8.30 -1.98 14.13
C LYS A 182 7.45 -2.82 13.19
N ASN A 183 7.99 -3.92 12.65
CA ASN A 183 7.23 -4.81 11.77
C ASN A 183 6.25 -5.72 12.54
N ARG A 184 6.58 -6.08 13.79
CA ARG A 184 5.68 -6.85 14.68
C ARG A 184 4.47 -6.03 15.12
N ASP A 185 4.65 -4.73 15.39
CA ASP A 185 3.62 -3.79 15.84
C ASP A 185 2.72 -4.36 16.96
N THR A 186 3.36 -5.06 17.91
CA THR A 186 2.66 -5.73 19.01
C THR A 186 2.40 -4.76 20.16
N VAL A 187 1.16 -4.73 20.64
CA VAL A 187 0.77 -4.04 21.88
C VAL A 187 0.54 -5.08 22.97
N SER A 188 0.92 -4.77 24.22
CA SER A 188 0.67 -5.65 25.36
C SER A 188 -0.83 -5.82 25.61
N GLU A 189 -1.28 -7.06 25.78
CA GLU A 189 -2.69 -7.39 26.01
C GLU A 189 -3.16 -6.83 27.38
N GLU A 190 -2.31 -6.82 28.40
CA GLU A 190 -2.61 -6.23 29.71
C GLU A 190 -2.80 -4.71 29.62
N GLN A 191 -1.99 -4.02 28.81
CA GLN A 191 -2.15 -2.58 28.57
C GLN A 191 -3.48 -2.30 27.86
N LEU A 192 -3.85 -3.15 26.90
CA LEU A 192 -5.13 -3.04 26.19
C LEU A 192 -6.32 -3.24 27.12
N GLU A 193 -6.25 -4.24 28.01
CA GLU A 193 -7.27 -4.51 29.03
C GLU A 193 -7.38 -3.37 30.05
N CYS A 194 -6.26 -2.79 30.47
CA CYS A 194 -6.24 -1.63 31.35
C CYS A 194 -6.94 -0.43 30.70
N ILE A 195 -6.64 -0.12 29.44
CA ILE A 195 -7.29 0.98 28.70
C ILE A 195 -8.80 0.73 28.56
N LYS A 196 -9.19 -0.52 28.28
CA LYS A 196 -10.61 -0.92 28.16
C LYS A 196 -11.38 -0.83 29.48
N SER A 197 -10.75 -1.13 30.60
CA SER A 197 -11.41 -1.23 31.92
C SER A 197 -11.33 0.06 32.76
N ALA A 198 -10.25 0.84 32.62
CA ALA A 198 -10.00 2.03 33.45
C ALA A 198 -10.70 3.29 32.96
N THR A 199 -11.15 3.32 31.70
CA THR A 199 -11.81 4.49 31.12
C THR A 199 -13.33 4.39 31.25
N SER A 200 -13.99 5.51 31.57
CA SER A 200 -15.44 5.67 31.41
C SER A 200 -15.81 6.35 30.09
N CYS A 201 -14.80 6.64 29.24
CA CYS A 201 -14.98 7.37 28.00
C CYS A 201 -15.59 6.46 26.91
N ARG A 202 -16.82 6.79 26.49
CA ARG A 202 -17.51 6.08 25.40
C ARG A 202 -16.72 6.03 24.10
N LEU A 203 -15.94 7.07 23.78
CA LEU A 203 -15.11 7.09 22.58
C LEU A 203 -14.04 6.00 22.63
N ILE A 204 -13.35 5.84 23.77
CA ILE A 204 -12.32 4.82 23.92
C ILE A 204 -12.93 3.42 23.83
N HIS A 205 -14.06 3.17 24.50
CA HIS A 205 -14.78 1.91 24.33
C HIS A 205 -15.21 1.66 22.88
N ALA A 206 -15.62 2.68 22.12
CA ALA A 206 -15.97 2.54 20.72
C ALA A 206 -14.74 2.26 19.81
N MET A 207 -13.58 2.84 20.12
CA MET A 207 -12.34 2.60 19.38
C MET A 207 -11.76 1.20 19.61
N PHE A 208 -11.89 0.67 20.83
CA PHE A 208 -11.40 -0.65 21.24
C PHE A 208 -12.49 -1.72 21.33
N ALA A 209 -13.72 -1.39 20.92
CA ALA A 209 -14.78 -2.36 20.75
C ALA A 209 -14.29 -3.41 19.76
N ASP A 210 -14.41 -4.67 20.15
CA ASP A 210 -13.96 -5.79 19.34
C ASP A 210 -14.80 -5.82 18.06
N ARG A 211 -14.29 -5.20 16.99
CA ARG A 211 -14.78 -5.44 15.64
C ARG A 211 -14.27 -6.82 15.32
N GLY A 212 -15.07 -7.84 15.67
CA GLY A 212 -14.67 -9.23 15.54
C GLY A 212 -14.00 -9.49 14.20
N CYS A 213 -12.84 -10.16 14.27
CA CYS A 213 -12.21 -10.99 13.25
C CYS A 213 -12.85 -10.91 11.85
N ASP A 214 -12.08 -10.35 10.92
CA ASP A 214 -12.14 -10.55 9.47
C ASP A 214 -12.99 -11.75 9.02
N GLN A 215 -14.26 -11.47 8.69
CA GLN A 215 -14.95 -12.29 7.71
C GLN A 215 -14.38 -11.89 6.34
N PRO A 216 -13.79 -12.82 5.56
CA PRO A 216 -13.51 -12.52 4.16
C PRO A 216 -14.86 -12.27 3.49
N VAL A 217 -15.02 -11.07 2.92
CA VAL A 217 -16.20 -10.71 2.13
C VAL A 217 -16.15 -11.47 0.80
N SER A 218 -16.45 -12.77 0.85
CA SER A 218 -16.68 -13.58 -0.33
C SER A 218 -18.08 -13.27 -0.82
N ASN A 219 -18.17 -12.35 -1.79
CA ASN A 219 -19.36 -12.15 -2.60
C ASN A 219 -19.58 -13.39 -3.48
N THR A 220 -20.12 -14.46 -2.89
CA THR A 220 -20.63 -15.63 -3.61
C THR A 220 -21.80 -16.20 -2.84
N LEU A 221 -22.94 -16.28 -3.52
CA LEU A 221 -24.22 -16.80 -3.07
C LEU A 221 -24.08 -18.18 -2.37
N PRO A 222 -24.88 -18.47 -1.34
CA PRO A 222 -24.84 -19.77 -0.67
C PRO A 222 -25.42 -20.88 -1.56
N PRO A 223 -24.76 -22.05 -1.69
CA PRO A 223 -25.37 -23.24 -2.30
C PRO A 223 -26.35 -23.91 -1.33
N PRO A 224 -27.38 -24.62 -1.83
CA PRO A 224 -28.49 -25.11 -1.02
C PRO A 224 -28.12 -26.33 -0.16
N SER A 225 -28.65 -26.31 1.06
CA SER A 225 -28.61 -27.37 2.07
C SER A 225 -28.99 -28.75 1.53
N LYS A 226 -28.11 -29.75 1.69
CA LYS A 226 -28.51 -31.17 1.69
C LYS A 226 -28.21 -31.82 3.04
N ARG A 227 -29.26 -32.44 3.58
CA ARG A 227 -29.35 -33.18 4.84
C ARG A 227 -28.32 -34.29 4.94
N ARG A 228 -27.86 -34.50 6.19
CA ARG A 228 -26.96 -35.54 6.65
C ARG A 228 -27.78 -36.77 7.11
N THR A 229 -27.40 -37.96 6.66
CA THR A 229 -27.69 -39.25 7.32
C THR A 229 -26.39 -40.05 7.45
N THR A 230 -26.27 -40.81 8.54
CA THR A 230 -25.09 -41.43 9.17
C THR A 230 -24.78 -42.85 8.59
N PRO A 231 -23.94 -43.71 9.21
CA PRO A 231 -22.47 -43.67 9.38
C PRO A 231 -21.78 -45.00 8.93
N SER A 232 -20.43 -45.07 8.86
CA SER A 232 -19.55 -46.17 9.35
C SER A 232 -18.20 -46.35 8.61
N VAL A 233 -17.21 -46.86 9.38
CA VAL A 233 -15.92 -47.53 9.03
C VAL A 233 -14.64 -46.68 8.91
N PRO A 234 -13.53 -47.03 9.62
CA PRO A 234 -12.25 -46.34 9.57
C PRO A 234 -11.23 -47.05 8.64
N LEU A 235 -10.47 -46.30 7.84
CA LEU A 235 -9.18 -46.77 7.30
C LEU A 235 -8.31 -45.60 6.84
N GLY A 236 -7.02 -45.68 7.15
CA GLY A 236 -6.06 -44.57 7.09
C GLY A 236 -5.73 -44.03 5.70
N SER A 237 -5.27 -42.78 5.69
CA SER A 237 -4.43 -42.22 4.63
C SER A 237 -3.65 -41.02 5.15
N LEU A 238 -2.32 -41.11 5.02
CA LEU A 238 -1.34 -40.07 5.25
C LEU A 238 -1.40 -39.06 4.09
N THR A 239 -2.21 -38.02 4.20
CA THR A 239 -2.01 -36.73 3.50
C THR A 239 -2.99 -35.72 4.08
N GLN A 240 -2.60 -35.06 5.17
CA GLN A 240 -3.24 -33.79 5.53
C GLN A 240 -2.49 -32.67 4.81
N PRO A 241 -3.17 -31.77 4.07
CA PRO A 241 -2.57 -30.50 3.67
C PRO A 241 -2.20 -29.72 4.95
N PRO A 242 -1.15 -28.89 4.93
CA PRO A 242 -0.69 -28.21 6.13
C PRO A 242 -1.82 -27.38 6.71
N ARG A 243 -2.19 -27.68 7.96
CA ARG A 243 -3.06 -26.84 8.78
C ARG A 243 -2.49 -25.42 8.73
N ARG A 244 -3.23 -24.50 8.12
CA ARG A 244 -2.99 -23.06 8.27
C ARG A 244 -3.07 -22.79 9.77
N THR A 245 -1.93 -22.43 10.37
CA THR A 245 -1.85 -22.02 11.77
C THR A 245 -2.71 -20.78 11.96
N SER A 246 -3.96 -20.99 12.37
CA SER A 246 -4.89 -19.96 12.83
C SER A 246 -4.28 -19.31 14.08
N GLY A 247 -3.82 -18.07 13.95
CA GLY A 247 -3.20 -17.29 15.03
C GLY A 247 -1.98 -16.46 14.65
N GLN A 248 -1.58 -16.44 13.37
CA GLN A 248 -0.45 -15.60 12.94
C GLN A 248 -0.87 -14.12 12.92
N LYS A 249 -0.37 -13.33 13.89
CA LYS A 249 -0.51 -11.86 13.88
C LYS A 249 0.17 -11.34 12.60
N GLN A 250 -0.59 -10.63 11.77
CA GLN A 250 -0.12 -10.12 10.49
C GLN A 250 0.87 -8.97 10.72
N THR A 251 2.05 -9.01 10.11
CA THR A 251 3.07 -7.97 10.24
C THR A 251 2.69 -6.69 9.49
N VAL A 252 3.28 -5.55 9.86
CA VAL A 252 3.07 -4.28 9.16
C VAL A 252 3.47 -4.38 7.69
N GLY A 253 4.62 -4.97 7.39
CA GLY A 253 5.11 -5.14 6.02
C GLY A 253 4.16 -5.96 5.16
N SER A 254 3.59 -7.04 5.69
CA SER A 254 2.62 -7.86 4.95
C SER A 254 1.27 -7.17 4.75
N GLN A 255 0.75 -6.44 5.76
CA GLN A 255 -0.44 -5.60 5.62
C GLN A 255 -0.22 -4.50 4.57
N PHE A 256 0.95 -3.86 4.61
CA PHE A 256 1.30 -2.77 3.73
C PHE A 256 1.45 -3.22 2.27
N ARG A 257 2.16 -4.34 2.03
CA ARG A 257 2.24 -4.97 0.70
C ARG A 257 0.87 -5.29 0.12
N ALA A 258 -0.02 -5.89 0.93
CA ALA A 258 -1.37 -6.23 0.49
C ALA A 258 -2.18 -4.97 0.13
N SER A 259 -2.08 -3.92 0.96
CA SER A 259 -2.74 -2.64 0.74
C SER A 259 -2.24 -1.94 -0.53
N LEU A 260 -0.92 -1.91 -0.74
CA LEU A 260 -0.32 -1.36 -1.96
C LEU A 260 -0.74 -2.15 -3.21
N SER A 261 -0.77 -3.47 -3.13
CA SER A 261 -1.21 -4.31 -4.26
C SER A 261 -2.66 -4.03 -4.64
N ALA A 262 -3.55 -3.87 -3.65
CA ALA A 262 -4.94 -3.49 -3.88
C ALA A 262 -5.08 -2.07 -4.45
N LEU A 263 -4.25 -1.12 -3.99
CA LEU A 263 -4.19 0.23 -4.53
C LEU A 263 -3.77 0.21 -6.01
N MET A 264 -2.66 -0.48 -6.35
CA MET A 264 -2.19 -0.58 -7.73
C MET A 264 -3.24 -1.20 -8.65
N ALA A 265 -3.94 -2.25 -8.20
CA ALA A 265 -5.05 -2.85 -8.96
C ALA A 265 -6.19 -1.85 -9.20
N THR A 266 -6.48 -0.99 -8.23
CA THR A 266 -7.49 0.08 -8.37
C THR A 266 -7.05 1.14 -9.38
N LEU A 267 -5.78 1.56 -9.33
CA LEU A 267 -5.23 2.57 -10.24
C LEU A 267 -5.19 2.06 -11.69
N SER A 268 -4.78 0.80 -11.90
CA SER A 268 -4.72 0.19 -13.23
C SER A 268 -6.09 0.02 -13.90
N ALA A 269 -7.19 0.08 -13.14
CA ALA A 269 -8.56 0.06 -13.66
C ALA A 269 -9.11 1.46 -13.99
N THR A 270 -8.29 2.51 -13.90
CA THR A 270 -8.66 3.90 -14.16
C THR A 270 -7.78 4.52 -15.24
N THR A 271 -8.20 5.66 -15.79
CA THR A 271 -7.36 6.50 -16.66
C THR A 271 -6.54 7.44 -15.78
N PRO A 272 -5.21 7.26 -15.67
CA PRO A 272 -4.38 8.09 -14.80
C PRO A 272 -4.03 9.42 -15.46
N HIS A 273 -3.85 10.44 -14.63
CA HIS A 273 -3.22 11.71 -15.00
C HIS A 273 -2.12 12.00 -13.98
N TYR A 274 -0.89 12.18 -14.45
CA TYR A 274 0.27 12.32 -13.58
C TYR A 274 0.67 13.79 -13.39
N VAL A 275 1.00 14.13 -12.14
CA VAL A 275 1.58 15.42 -11.77
C VAL A 275 2.92 15.14 -11.08
N ARG A 276 4.04 15.56 -11.69
CA ARG A 276 5.38 15.41 -11.11
C ARG A 276 5.77 16.68 -10.37
N CYS A 277 5.77 16.61 -9.04
CA CYS A 277 6.21 17.72 -8.20
C CYS A 277 7.74 17.71 -8.07
N ILE A 278 8.40 18.83 -8.34
CA ILE A 278 9.86 18.97 -8.22
C ILE A 278 10.18 19.88 -7.03
N LYS A 279 11.02 19.39 -6.12
CA LYS A 279 11.52 20.19 -5.00
C LYS A 279 12.65 21.10 -5.50
N PRO A 280 12.49 22.44 -5.48
CA PRO A 280 13.47 23.34 -6.07
C PRO A 280 14.70 23.53 -5.19
N ASN A 281 14.59 23.31 -3.87
CA ASN A 281 15.69 23.37 -2.92
C ASN A 281 15.37 22.65 -1.60
N ASP A 282 16.40 22.28 -0.85
CA ASP A 282 16.24 21.58 0.44
C ASP A 282 16.05 22.52 1.65
N THR A 283 16.37 23.81 1.52
CA THR A 283 16.24 24.82 2.59
C THR A 283 14.81 25.33 2.80
N LYS A 284 13.87 24.95 1.91
CA LYS A 284 12.48 25.40 1.88
C LYS A 284 12.35 26.90 1.62
N GLU A 285 13.33 27.49 0.95
CA GLU A 285 13.32 28.91 0.60
C GLU A 285 12.45 29.16 -0.64
N PRO A 286 11.61 30.21 -0.64
CA PRO A 286 10.81 30.54 -1.80
C PRO A 286 11.72 31.04 -2.94
N PHE A 287 11.42 30.65 -4.17
CA PHE A 287 12.10 31.09 -5.39
C PHE A 287 13.61 30.80 -5.48
N MET A 288 14.16 29.95 -4.60
CA MET A 288 15.53 29.46 -4.72
C MET A 288 15.54 28.15 -5.51
N PHE A 289 16.44 28.05 -6.49
CA PHE A 289 16.52 26.90 -7.40
C PHE A 289 17.93 26.30 -7.38
N ASP A 290 18.04 25.09 -6.83
CA ASP A 290 19.22 24.27 -6.93
C ASP A 290 19.11 23.37 -8.17
N SER A 291 19.94 23.66 -9.17
CA SER A 291 19.93 22.94 -10.45
C SER A 291 20.36 21.49 -10.30
N ALA A 292 21.33 21.19 -9.43
CA ALA A 292 21.77 19.81 -9.22
C ALA A 292 20.66 19.00 -8.54
N ARG A 293 19.99 19.58 -7.54
CA ARG A 293 18.87 18.96 -6.86
C ARG A 293 17.67 18.72 -7.79
N ALA A 294 17.38 19.68 -8.68
CA ALA A 294 16.28 19.55 -9.64
C ALA A 294 16.56 18.47 -10.68
N VAL A 295 17.78 18.43 -11.25
CA VAL A 295 18.16 17.42 -12.27
C VAL A 295 18.09 16.00 -11.72
N ASN A 296 18.49 15.77 -10.46
CA ASN A 296 18.37 14.45 -9.84
C ASN A 296 16.91 13.96 -9.69
N GLN A 297 15.93 14.86 -9.78
CA GLN A 297 14.51 14.53 -9.68
C GLN A 297 13.81 14.42 -11.04
N LEU A 298 14.50 14.65 -12.16
CA LEU A 298 13.96 14.56 -13.52
C LEU A 298 14.26 13.19 -14.13
#